data_AF-A0A3N9UU31-F1
#
_entry.id   AF-A0A3N9UU31-F1
#
_cell.length_a   1.000
_cell.length_b   1.000
_cell.length_c   1.000
_cell.angle_alpha   90.00
_cell.angle_beta   90.00
_cell.angle_gamma   90.00
#
_symmetry.space_group_name_H-M   'P 1'
#
loop_
_entity.id
_entity.type
_entity.pdbx_description
1 polymer ?
#
loop_
_entity_poly.entity_id
_entity_poly.type
_entity_poly.pdbx_seq_one_letter_code
_entity_poly.pdbx_strand_id
1 'polypeptide(L)'
;MAKVPQLQNTRIGIIGLGYVGLPLAVEFGKHFPTVGYDLKIDRVQQLRAGHDSTRETTAEELQAASHLTLATDPADLADCNVYIVTVPTPIDASKRPDLSPLIGASETVGHLLKPGDVVVYESTVYPGCTEEICVPILERLS
;
A
#
# COMPACT_ATOMS: atom_id res chain seq x y z
N MET A 1 26.12 0.79 -0.70
CA MET A 1 24.74 0.28 -0.69
C MET A 1 24.03 0.82 0.55
N ALA A 2 22.84 1.38 0.38
CA ALA A 2 22.00 1.76 1.51
C ALA A 2 21.60 0.49 2.30
N LYS A 3 21.44 0.62 3.63
CA LYS A 3 21.03 -0.49 4.48
C LYS A 3 19.51 -0.62 4.43
N VAL A 4 19.02 -1.83 4.18
CA VAL A 4 17.60 -2.19 4.24
C VAL A 4 17.06 -1.96 5.66
N PRO A 5 15.76 -1.62 5.85
CA PRO A 5 15.20 -1.36 7.17
C PRO A 5 15.33 -2.57 8.09
N GLN A 6 15.66 -2.31 9.35
CA GLN A 6 15.60 -3.33 10.41
C GLN A 6 14.21 -3.34 11.03
N LEU A 7 13.76 -4.49 11.54
CA LEU A 7 12.42 -4.66 12.10
C LEU A 7 12.08 -3.62 13.17
N GLN A 8 13.03 -3.26 14.05
CA GLN A 8 12.77 -2.28 15.11
C GLN A 8 12.48 -0.85 14.61
N ASN A 9 12.87 -0.52 13.38
CA ASN A 9 12.69 0.80 12.78
C ASN A 9 11.74 0.77 11.58
N THR A 10 11.01 -0.33 11.38
CA THR A 10 10.12 -0.51 10.23
C THR A 10 8.83 0.27 10.44
N ARG A 11 8.48 1.10 9.45
CA ARG A 11 7.24 1.88 9.39
C ARG A 11 6.59 1.59 8.04
N ILE A 12 5.43 0.95 8.07
CA ILE A 12 4.83 0.29 6.91
C ILE A 12 3.79 1.22 6.29
N GLY A 13 3.84 1.41 4.98
CA GLY A 13 2.78 2.04 4.20
C GLY A 13 2.09 0.98 3.34
N ILE A 14 0.79 0.80 3.48
CA ILE A 14 -0.03 -0.08 2.62
C ILE A 14 -0.78 0.79 1.62
N ILE A 15 -0.59 0.55 0.32
CA ILE A 15 -1.18 1.33 -0.77
C ILE A 15 -2.33 0.53 -1.39
N GLY A 16 -3.55 0.98 -1.11
CA GLY A 16 -4.81 0.37 -1.49
C GLY A 16 -5.41 -0.45 -0.35
N LEU A 17 -6.61 -0.10 0.10
CA LEU A 17 -7.34 -0.75 1.21
C LEU A 17 -8.49 -1.62 0.70
N GLY A 18 -8.20 -2.37 -0.36
CA GLY A 18 -9.06 -3.41 -0.89
C GLY A 18 -9.00 -4.70 -0.06
N TYR A 19 -9.45 -5.80 -0.64
CA TYR A 19 -9.55 -7.09 0.05
C TYR A 19 -8.18 -7.68 0.45
N VAL A 20 -7.10 -7.34 -0.26
CA VAL A 20 -5.72 -7.75 0.12
C VAL A 20 -5.11 -6.76 1.11
N GLY A 21 -5.14 -5.48 0.77
CA GLY A 21 -4.41 -4.47 1.54
C GLY A 21 -5.00 -4.21 2.92
N LEU A 22 -6.32 -4.28 3.09
CA LEU A 22 -6.93 -4.05 4.39
C LEU A 22 -6.49 -5.06 5.46
N PRO A 23 -6.63 -6.38 5.27
CA PRO A 23 -6.18 -7.35 6.27
C PRO A 23 -4.66 -7.25 6.53
N LEU A 24 -3.84 -6.94 5.51
CA LEU A 24 -2.42 -6.65 5.73
C LEU A 24 -2.20 -5.42 6.63
N ALA A 25 -2.90 -4.32 6.36
CA ALA A 25 -2.80 -3.11 7.16
C ALA A 25 -3.23 -3.34 8.61
N VAL A 26 -4.28 -4.14 8.83
CA VAL A 26 -4.75 -4.52 10.16
C VAL A 26 -3.74 -5.41 10.88
N GLU A 27 -3.26 -6.47 10.26
CA GLU A 27 -2.29 -7.38 10.90
C GLU A 27 -0.96 -6.69 11.20
N PHE A 28 -0.41 -5.91 10.25
CA PHE A 28 0.78 -5.12 10.52
C PHE A 28 0.53 -4.05 11.57
N GLY A 29 -0.64 -3.40 11.55
CA GLY A 29 -1.05 -2.39 12.53
C GLY A 29 -1.21 -2.92 13.96
N LYS A 30 -1.23 -4.23 14.19
CA LYS A 30 -1.15 -4.82 15.54
C LYS A 30 0.28 -4.84 16.10
N HIS A 31 1.30 -4.70 15.24
CA HIS A 31 2.70 -4.95 15.59
C HIS A 31 3.66 -3.82 15.21
N PHE A 32 3.39 -3.06 14.16
CA PHE A 32 4.27 -2.04 13.58
C PHE A 32 3.51 -0.74 13.33
N PRO A 33 4.16 0.44 13.43
CA PRO A 33 3.61 1.69 12.90
C PRO A 33 3.22 1.50 11.44
N THR A 34 1.92 1.58 11.15
CA THR A 34 1.36 1.24 9.85
C THR A 34 0.44 2.35 9.37
N VAL A 35 0.62 2.79 8.13
CA VAL A 35 -0.28 3.71 7.45
C VAL A 35 -1.00 2.96 6.34
N GLY A 36 -2.32 2.82 6.47
CA GLY A 36 -3.18 2.30 5.42
C GLY A 36 -3.69 3.45 4.56
N TYR A 37 -3.29 3.50 3.29
CA TYR A 37 -3.63 4.58 2.36
C TYR A 37 -4.57 4.10 1.26
N ASP A 38 -5.64 4.86 0.98
CA ASP A 38 -6.50 4.64 -0.19
C ASP A 38 -6.97 5.99 -0.77
N LEU A 39 -7.06 6.08 -2.10
CA LEU A 39 -7.55 7.25 -2.81
C LEU A 39 -9.05 7.52 -2.55
N LYS A 40 -9.81 6.47 -2.21
CA LYS A 40 -11.25 6.58 -1.97
C LYS A 40 -11.51 7.07 -0.56
N ILE A 41 -11.84 8.35 -0.42
CA ILE A 41 -12.17 8.99 0.86
C ILE A 41 -13.27 8.23 1.59
N ASP A 42 -14.35 7.85 0.90
CA ASP A 42 -15.46 7.10 1.49
C ASP A 42 -15.01 5.75 2.07
N ARG A 43 -14.07 5.07 1.41
CA ARG A 43 -13.49 3.81 1.89
C ARG A 43 -12.75 4.04 3.22
N VAL A 44 -11.90 5.06 3.27
CA VAL A 44 -11.15 5.39 4.49
C VAL A 44 -12.07 5.82 5.63
N GLN A 45 -13.11 6.61 5.34
CA GLN A 45 -14.10 7.03 6.34
C GLN A 45 -14.88 5.83 6.89
N GLN A 46 -15.30 4.91 6.03
CA GLN A 46 -15.99 3.67 6.42
C GLN A 46 -15.14 2.85 7.41
N LEU A 47 -13.85 2.67 7.09
CA LEU A 47 -12.91 1.91 7.91
C LEU A 47 -12.60 2.61 9.24
N ARG A 48 -12.46 3.93 9.24
CA ARG A 48 -12.33 4.74 10.48
C ARG A 48 -13.56 4.62 11.38
N ALA A 49 -14.73 4.38 10.81
CA ALA A 49 -15.97 4.10 11.54
C ALA A 49 -16.10 2.62 11.98
N GLY A 50 -15.05 1.80 11.80
CA GLY A 50 -15.04 0.38 12.17
C GLY A 50 -15.82 -0.52 11.23
N HIS A 51 -16.13 -0.07 10.01
CA HIS A 51 -16.95 -0.82 9.07
C HIS A 51 -16.17 -1.19 7.80
N ASP A 52 -16.08 -2.49 7.51
CA ASP A 52 -15.49 -3.00 6.28
C ASP A 52 -16.57 -3.54 5.31
N SER A 53 -16.65 -2.97 4.10
CA SER A 53 -17.53 -3.46 3.03
C SER A 53 -17.01 -4.71 2.34
N THR A 54 -15.71 -5.01 2.41
CA THR A 54 -15.15 -6.24 1.82
C THR A 54 -15.44 -7.47 2.66
N ARG A 55 -15.69 -7.30 3.97
CA ARG A 55 -15.89 -8.35 4.97
C ARG A 55 -14.63 -9.20 5.21
N GLU A 56 -13.47 -8.61 4.97
CA GLU A 56 -12.16 -9.21 5.23
C GLU A 56 -11.70 -8.97 6.66
N THR A 57 -12.27 -7.96 7.34
CA THR A 57 -11.95 -7.64 8.74
C THR A 57 -13.20 -7.28 9.54
N THR A 58 -13.21 -7.59 10.83
CA THR A 58 -14.25 -7.14 11.76
C THR A 58 -13.93 -5.77 12.39
N ALA A 59 -14.91 -5.15 13.05
CA ALA A 59 -14.71 -3.91 13.80
C ALA A 59 -13.70 -4.10 14.95
N GLU A 60 -13.74 -5.27 15.60
CA GLU A 60 -12.82 -5.63 16.67
C GLU A 60 -11.39 -5.79 16.17
N GLU A 61 -11.19 -6.37 15.00
CA GLU A 61 -9.88 -6.50 14.37
C GLU A 61 -9.30 -5.15 13.96
N LEU A 62 -10.13 -4.27 13.38
CA LEU A 62 -9.76 -2.88 13.08
C LEU A 62 -9.35 -2.13 14.36
N GLN A 63 -10.10 -2.31 15.44
CA GLN A 63 -9.80 -1.68 16.73
C GLN A 63 -8.53 -2.25 17.39
N ALA A 64 -8.25 -3.54 17.19
CA ALA A 64 -7.06 -4.19 17.72
C ALA A 64 -5.76 -3.73 17.02
N ALA A 65 -5.84 -3.18 15.81
CA ALA A 65 -4.72 -2.60 15.08
C ALA A 65 -4.33 -1.22 15.63
N SER A 66 -3.85 -1.18 16.87
CA SER A 66 -3.55 0.05 17.63
C SER A 66 -2.49 0.96 17.00
N HIS A 67 -1.68 0.45 16.08
CA HIS A 67 -0.66 1.19 15.34
C HIS A 67 -1.06 1.55 13.91
N LEU A 68 -2.29 1.22 13.49
CA LEU A 68 -2.81 1.54 12.17
C LEU A 68 -3.39 2.96 12.12
N THR A 69 -2.85 3.78 11.24
CA THR A 69 -3.45 5.05 10.82
C THR A 69 -4.02 4.89 9.41
N LEU A 70 -5.29 5.25 9.23
CA LEU A 70 -5.94 5.23 7.92
C LEU A 70 -5.83 6.62 7.28
N ALA A 71 -5.42 6.73 6.02
CA ALA A 71 -5.08 7.98 5.35
C ALA A 71 -5.62 8.05 3.91
N THR A 72 -5.85 9.28 3.45
CA THR A 72 -6.22 9.60 2.05
C THR A 72 -5.24 10.57 1.40
N ASP A 73 -4.36 11.19 2.20
CA ASP A 73 -3.32 12.09 1.71
C ASP A 73 -2.01 11.31 1.60
N PRO A 74 -1.36 11.27 0.42
CA PRO A 74 -0.06 10.60 0.29
C PRO A 74 1.03 11.21 1.18
N ALA A 75 0.88 12.46 1.66
CA ALA A 75 1.82 13.04 2.62
C ALA A 75 1.90 12.25 3.95
N ASP A 76 0.83 11.56 4.33
CA ASP A 76 0.80 10.71 5.54
C ASP A 76 1.74 9.48 5.43
N LEU A 77 2.20 9.15 4.22
CA LEU A 77 3.13 8.04 3.95
C LEU A 77 4.62 8.47 4.03
N ALA A 78 4.92 9.75 4.24
CA ALA A 78 6.28 10.30 4.16
C ALA A 78 7.25 9.76 5.23
N ASP A 79 6.71 9.26 6.34
CA ASP A 79 7.45 8.67 7.45
C ASP A 79 7.67 7.15 7.31
N CYS A 80 7.05 6.51 6.33
CA CYS A 80 7.22 5.08 6.05
C CYS A 80 8.59 4.81 5.40
N ASN A 81 9.04 3.56 5.52
CA ASN A 81 10.27 3.07 4.87
C ASN A 81 10.11 1.66 4.26
N VAL A 82 8.94 1.06 4.43
CA VAL A 82 8.51 -0.15 3.72
C VAL A 82 7.14 0.14 3.14
N TYR A 83 7.01 0.02 1.81
CA TYR A 83 5.79 0.31 1.07
C TYR A 83 5.28 -0.98 0.43
N ILE A 84 4.03 -1.37 0.70
CA ILE A 84 3.40 -2.57 0.13
C ILE A 84 2.24 -2.12 -0.76
N VAL A 85 2.37 -2.39 -2.06
CA VAL A 85 1.41 -1.99 -3.08
C VAL A 85 0.42 -3.14 -3.34
N THR A 86 -0.85 -2.89 -3.06
CA THR A 86 -1.97 -3.86 -3.14
C THR A 86 -3.14 -3.32 -3.96
N VAL A 87 -2.85 -2.54 -4.99
CA VAL A 87 -3.85 -1.91 -5.88
C VAL A 87 -4.37 -2.89 -6.93
N PRO A 88 -5.60 -2.71 -7.44
CA PRO A 88 -6.17 -3.64 -8.40
C PRO A 88 -5.46 -3.57 -9.76
N THR A 89 -5.41 -4.71 -10.45
CA THR A 89 -4.94 -4.85 -11.84
C THR A 89 -6.05 -5.47 -12.69
N PRO A 90 -7.18 -4.74 -12.89
CA PRO A 90 -8.33 -5.30 -13.59
C PRO A 90 -7.96 -5.65 -15.03
N ILE A 91 -8.61 -6.67 -15.60
CA ILE A 91 -8.41 -7.04 -17.00
C ILE A 91 -9.48 -6.39 -17.88
N ASP A 92 -9.08 -5.85 -19.03
CA ASP A 92 -10.00 -5.32 -20.03
C ASP A 92 -10.69 -6.46 -20.82
N ALA A 93 -11.64 -6.08 -21.69
CA ALA A 93 -12.36 -7.05 -22.54
C ALA A 93 -11.46 -7.82 -23.52
N SER A 94 -10.25 -7.32 -23.77
CA SER A 94 -9.21 -7.97 -24.59
C SER A 94 -8.24 -8.83 -23.74
N LYS A 95 -8.55 -9.07 -22.46
CA LYS A 95 -7.73 -9.80 -21.49
C LYS A 95 -6.36 -9.15 -21.23
N ARG A 96 -6.24 -7.85 -21.42
CA ARG A 96 -5.03 -7.09 -21.08
C ARG A 96 -5.20 -6.48 -19.70
N PRO A 97 -4.19 -6.54 -18.83
CA PRO A 97 -4.25 -5.87 -17.54
C PRO A 97 -4.24 -4.36 -17.76
N ASP A 98 -5.17 -3.66 -17.12
CA ASP A 98 -5.09 -2.23 -16.90
C ASP A 98 -4.14 -1.97 -15.73
N LEU A 99 -2.95 -1.47 -16.05
CA LEU A 99 -1.90 -1.15 -15.09
C LEU A 99 -2.03 0.27 -14.52
N SER A 100 -3.03 1.06 -14.92
CA SER A 100 -3.17 2.45 -14.48
C SER A 100 -3.15 2.59 -12.94
N PRO A 101 -3.82 1.72 -12.15
CA PRO A 101 -3.73 1.79 -10.69
C PRO A 101 -2.31 1.49 -10.16
N LEU A 102 -1.63 0.52 -10.75
CA LEU A 102 -0.26 0.11 -10.37
C LEU A 102 0.77 1.20 -10.69
N ILE A 103 0.62 1.85 -11.84
CA ILE A 103 1.43 2.99 -12.26
C ILE A 103 1.22 4.14 -11.27
N GLY A 104 -0.03 4.52 -11.00
CA GLY A 104 -0.33 5.60 -10.05
C GLY A 104 0.19 5.32 -8.63
N ALA A 105 0.08 4.07 -8.15
CA ALA A 105 0.66 3.66 -6.87
C ALA A 105 2.20 3.78 -6.87
N SER A 106 2.85 3.38 -7.96
CA SER A 106 4.30 3.50 -8.12
C SER A 106 4.74 4.96 -8.18
N GLU A 107 3.95 5.85 -8.81
CA GLU A 107 4.23 7.28 -8.81
C GLU A 107 4.08 7.88 -7.42
N THR A 108 3.01 7.55 -6.68
CA THR A 108 2.82 7.99 -5.29
C THR A 108 4.00 7.58 -4.41
N VAL A 109 4.41 6.32 -4.47
CA VAL A 109 5.54 5.81 -3.69
C VAL A 109 6.86 6.44 -4.16
N GLY A 110 7.06 6.58 -5.47
CA GLY A 110 8.27 7.16 -6.06
C GLY A 110 8.62 8.54 -5.52
N HIS A 111 7.63 9.43 -5.35
CA HIS A 111 7.84 10.77 -4.80
C HIS A 111 8.21 10.81 -3.31
N LEU A 112 8.01 9.71 -2.58
CA LEU A 112 8.23 9.59 -1.14
C LEU A 112 9.50 8.81 -0.80
N LEU A 113 10.00 8.01 -1.76
CA LEU A 113 11.11 7.09 -1.56
C LEU A 113 12.39 7.80 -1.15
N LYS A 114 13.10 7.16 -0.22
CA LYS A 114 14.45 7.56 0.21
C LYS A 114 15.42 6.39 0.02
N PRO A 115 16.74 6.68 -0.09
CA PRO A 115 17.74 5.64 -0.19
C PRO A 115 17.67 4.65 0.98
N GLY A 116 17.42 3.38 0.66
CA GLY A 116 17.32 2.29 1.65
C GLY A 116 15.90 1.84 1.95
N ASP A 117 14.87 2.55 1.48
CA ASP A 117 13.48 2.12 1.59
C ASP A 117 13.21 0.87 0.73
N VAL A 118 12.14 0.16 1.06
CA VAL A 118 11.73 -1.07 0.37
C VAL A 118 10.33 -0.91 -0.22
N VAL A 119 10.16 -1.31 -1.47
CA VAL A 119 8.84 -1.41 -2.12
C VAL A 119 8.55 -2.88 -2.43
N VAL A 120 7.37 -3.34 -2.02
CA VAL A 120 6.85 -4.69 -2.24
C VAL A 120 5.59 -4.58 -3.09
N TYR A 121 5.50 -5.35 -4.16
CA TYR A 121 4.32 -5.43 -5.01
C TYR A 121 3.59 -6.75 -4.76
N GLU A 122 2.40 -6.66 -4.18
CA GLU A 122 1.51 -7.81 -3.93
C GLU A 122 0.38 -7.89 -4.98
N SER A 123 0.17 -6.82 -5.74
CA SER A 123 -0.75 -6.82 -6.88
C SER A 123 -0.39 -7.92 -7.89
N THR A 124 -1.38 -8.71 -8.32
CA THR A 124 -1.18 -9.74 -9.34
C THR A 124 -0.82 -9.11 -10.69
N VAL A 125 0.37 -9.44 -11.20
CA VAL A 125 0.90 -8.93 -12.46
C VAL A 125 1.52 -10.06 -13.29
N TYR A 126 1.81 -9.80 -14.56
CA TYR A 126 2.59 -10.73 -15.38
C TYR A 126 4.07 -10.69 -14.99
N PRO A 127 4.84 -11.79 -15.23
CA PRO A 127 6.28 -11.81 -14.96
C PRO A 127 7.02 -10.68 -15.69
N GLY A 128 7.90 -9.97 -15.01
CA GLY A 128 8.64 -8.82 -15.57
C GLY A 128 7.94 -7.47 -15.38
N CYS A 129 6.66 -7.43 -15.01
CA CYS A 129 5.92 -6.17 -14.85
C CYS A 129 6.57 -5.25 -13.80
N THR A 130 7.13 -5.80 -12.72
CA THR A 130 7.82 -5.00 -11.71
C THR A 130 9.06 -4.33 -12.28
N GLU A 131 9.91 -5.07 -13.00
CA GLU A 131 11.16 -4.61 -13.58
C GLU A 131 10.95 -3.68 -14.79
N GLU A 132 9.92 -3.95 -15.61
CA GLU A 132 9.68 -3.25 -16.87
C GLU A 132 8.83 -1.99 -16.70
N ILE A 133 7.95 -1.95 -15.69
CA ILE A 133 6.99 -0.85 -15.48
C ILE A 133 7.25 -0.13 -14.17
N CYS A 134 7.26 -0.85 -13.05
CA CYS A 134 7.31 -0.23 -11.73
C CYS A 134 8.67 0.39 -11.42
N VAL A 135 9.76 -0.37 -11.59
CA VAL A 135 11.13 0.09 -11.29
C VAL A 135 11.50 1.36 -12.07
N PRO A 136 11.27 1.47 -13.39
CA PRO A 136 11.55 2.70 -14.14
C PRO A 136 10.79 3.93 -13.64
N ILE A 137 9.57 3.75 -13.11
CA ILE A 137 8.80 4.84 -12.51
C ILE A 137 9.45 5.28 -11.20
N LEU A 138 9.81 4.33 -10.33
CA LEU A 138 10.45 4.63 -9.04
C LEU A 138 11.79 5.33 -9.25
N GLU A 139 12.65 4.84 -10.14
CA GLU A 139 13.96 5.45 -10.45
C GLU A 139 13.85 6.86 -11.04
N ARG A 140 12.80 7.14 -11.81
CA ARG A 140 12.58 8.46 -12.41
C ARG A 140 12.15 9.51 -11.38
N LEU A 141 11.53 9.10 -10.28
CA LEU A 141 10.88 9.98 -9.31
C LEU A 141 11.62 10.09 -7.96
N SER A 142 12.63 9.25 -7.70
CA SER A 142 13.38 9.18 -6.43
C SER A 142 14.86 9.55 -6.54
#